data_AF-R0GDP9-F1
#
_entry.id   AF-R0GDP9-F1
#
_cell.length_a   1.000
_cell.length_b   1.000
_cell.length_c   1.000
_cell.angle_alpha   90.00
_cell.angle_beta   90.00
_cell.angle_gamma   90.00
#
_symmetry.space_group_name_H-M   'P 1'
#
loop_
_entity.id
_entity.type
_entity.pdbx_description
1 polymer ?
#
loop_
_entity_poly.entity_id
_entity_poly.type
_entity_poly.pdbx_seq_one_letter_code
_entity_poly.pdbx_strand_id
1 'polypeptide(L)'
;MYRESKRASESAKAKAEAELSKAKRIVQELTLRVEESNRRLKSGSIDIEAVMKESRIDGNSGYGRIMRELEDVKQELSKLKLDIAYVSKEKAVGEKEVMELGFKMEENLKLLESLKLEVDAANEEHVLVELAKIEALKECKEVEEQRDREQKEVSESLNKRKKRIREMMKEIERSKNFENELSETLLDIEMLETQLKLVKEMEKKVQRSDSMSRSKNRGFERGKDILTVLKEITEATEAKKAELASINAELFCLVNTMDTLRQELDQTKQETARFEKMIQKDDVMIKRLNSKLLIAKDQLEAVSVASERICSLADNLTTSFEKLKNDREAAKKEELKLKDEARIINNEIQKSDLGLDGKEKELLSKLDELEKAKHAEALALEKLESMVEKTIETREMESQRNSTITVSRFEYEYLSGQACHAKETAEKKVEAAMAWVEALKASTNAIMIKTESLKRVSGKTMVEEERASFRMHRSLSIKRVVQDEIQKFKQKSEDYGMINSSKPTRKSIQKFRENSEDKGLINSSRPVRKSVRLSGKFTPVQGGKSRRYSSGNRGTPSFFIIKKKKKVPNLVKFFSRKRRKSSIEQ
;
A
#
# COMPACT_ATOMS: atom_id res chain seq x y z
N MET A 1 31.86 21.02 -10.90
CA MET A 1 31.09 21.09 -9.63
C MET A 1 31.51 22.26 -8.73
N TYR A 2 32.11 22.04 -7.55
CA TYR A 2 32.15 23.06 -6.48
C TYR A 2 32.87 24.37 -6.84
N ARG A 3 34.02 24.30 -7.55
CA ARG A 3 34.76 25.51 -7.99
C ARG A 3 33.99 26.33 -9.04
N GLU A 4 33.21 25.72 -9.92
CA GLU A 4 32.38 26.47 -10.87
C GLU A 4 31.15 27.10 -10.21
N SER A 5 30.50 26.39 -9.28
CA SER A 5 29.39 26.94 -8.49
C SER A 5 29.82 28.20 -7.72
N LYS A 6 30.99 28.17 -7.08
CA LYS A 6 31.56 29.35 -6.42
C LYS A 6 31.78 30.53 -7.39
N ARG A 7 32.43 30.29 -8.54
CA ARG A 7 32.63 31.32 -9.58
C ARG A 7 31.32 31.88 -10.14
N ALA A 8 30.29 31.04 -10.29
CA ALA A 8 28.97 31.46 -10.77
C ALA A 8 28.27 32.36 -9.74
N SER A 9 28.36 32.04 -8.46
CA SER A 9 27.86 32.86 -7.35
C SER A 9 28.60 34.20 -7.26
N GLU A 10 29.94 34.19 -7.35
CA GLU A 10 30.77 35.41 -7.37
C GLU A 10 30.45 36.30 -8.58
N SER A 11 30.23 35.71 -9.76
CA SER A 11 29.80 36.41 -10.97
C SER A 11 28.39 37.03 -10.84
N ALA A 12 27.44 36.28 -10.26
CA ALA A 12 26.09 36.78 -10.00
C ALA A 12 26.09 37.95 -9.00
N LYS A 13 26.88 37.85 -7.92
CA LYS A 13 27.07 38.92 -6.94
C LYS A 13 27.67 40.17 -7.58
N ALA A 14 28.73 40.04 -8.38
CA ALA A 14 29.36 41.17 -9.06
C ALA A 14 28.40 41.88 -10.04
N LYS A 15 27.52 41.14 -10.72
CA LYS A 15 26.46 41.72 -11.56
C LYS A 15 25.43 42.50 -10.73
N ALA A 16 24.94 41.92 -9.64
CA ALA A 16 23.98 42.58 -8.75
C ALA A 16 24.56 43.86 -8.12
N GLU A 17 25.84 43.85 -7.73
CA GLU A 17 26.55 45.05 -7.22
C GLU A 17 26.72 46.13 -8.31
N ALA A 18 27.03 45.73 -9.55
CA ALA A 18 27.09 46.65 -10.69
C ALA A 18 25.72 47.26 -11.02
N GLU A 19 24.64 46.48 -11.00
CA GLU A 19 23.26 46.94 -11.22
C GLU A 19 22.78 47.86 -10.09
N LEU A 20 23.07 47.53 -8.83
CA LEU A 20 22.82 48.38 -7.68
C LEU A 20 23.58 49.71 -7.76
N SER A 21 24.81 49.72 -8.31
CA SER A 21 25.56 50.95 -8.57
C SER A 21 24.93 51.82 -9.66
N LYS A 22 24.38 51.22 -10.72
CA LYS A 22 23.61 51.93 -11.77
C LYS A 22 22.32 52.51 -11.20
N ALA A 23 21.56 51.73 -10.43
CA ALA A 23 20.34 52.18 -9.77
C ALA A 23 20.61 53.37 -8.84
N LYS A 24 21.69 53.35 -8.04
CA LYS A 24 22.10 54.49 -7.20
C LYS A 24 22.40 55.76 -8.01
N ARG A 25 23.07 55.65 -9.17
CA ARG A 25 23.31 56.79 -10.06
C ARG A 25 22.01 57.35 -10.64
N ILE A 26 21.10 56.49 -11.10
CA ILE A 26 19.79 56.90 -11.63
C ILE A 26 18.96 57.59 -10.54
N VAL A 27 18.96 57.07 -9.31
CA VAL A 27 18.30 57.74 -8.17
C VAL A 27 18.91 59.12 -7.92
N GLN A 28 20.24 59.26 -7.92
CA GLN A 28 20.91 60.57 -7.75
C GLN A 28 20.57 61.54 -8.89
N GLU A 29 20.56 61.09 -10.14
CA GLU A 29 20.15 61.88 -11.31
C GLU A 29 18.70 62.36 -11.18
N LEU A 30 17.78 61.47 -10.79
CA LEU A 30 16.38 61.80 -10.54
C LEU A 30 16.21 62.77 -9.36
N THR A 31 16.98 62.62 -8.27
CA THR A 31 16.97 63.59 -7.16
C THR A 31 17.41 64.98 -7.62
N LEU A 32 18.52 65.08 -8.38
CA LEU A 32 18.98 66.35 -8.95
C LEU A 32 17.94 66.97 -9.90
N ARG A 33 17.28 66.16 -10.73
CA ARG A 33 16.24 66.59 -11.67
C ARG A 33 14.95 67.05 -10.96
N VAL A 34 14.61 66.43 -9.83
CA VAL A 34 13.51 66.87 -8.95
C VAL A 34 13.89 68.16 -8.21
N GLU A 35 15.13 68.31 -7.74
CA GLU A 35 15.62 69.57 -7.18
C GLU A 35 15.62 70.70 -8.21
N GLU A 36 16.05 70.44 -9.44
CA GLU A 36 16.05 71.42 -10.53
C GLU A 36 14.62 71.83 -10.88
N SER A 37 13.68 70.88 -10.98
CA SER A 37 12.25 71.16 -11.16
C SER A 37 11.69 72.01 -10.01
N ASN A 38 12.03 71.69 -8.76
CA ASN A 38 11.64 72.49 -7.59
C ASN A 38 12.26 73.90 -7.58
N ARG A 39 13.45 74.10 -8.18
CA ARG A 39 14.02 75.44 -8.39
C ARG A 39 13.28 76.20 -9.49
N ARG A 40 12.96 75.54 -10.61
CA ARG A 40 12.15 76.11 -11.71
C ARG A 40 10.74 76.50 -11.28
N LEU A 41 10.11 75.73 -10.39
CA LEU A 41 8.83 76.08 -9.77
C LEU A 41 8.94 77.32 -8.86
N LYS A 42 10.05 77.44 -8.11
CA LYS A 42 10.32 78.61 -7.25
C LYS A 42 10.65 79.88 -8.02
N SER A 43 11.25 79.79 -9.22
CA SER A 43 11.34 80.95 -10.12
C SER A 43 9.98 81.28 -10.74
N GLY A 44 9.22 80.27 -11.20
CA GLY A 44 7.88 80.46 -11.77
C GLY A 44 6.89 81.12 -10.80
N SER A 45 7.00 80.89 -9.48
CA SER A 45 6.19 81.61 -8.49
C SER A 45 6.49 83.12 -8.42
N ILE A 46 7.70 83.55 -8.77
CA ILE A 46 8.06 84.99 -8.84
C ILE A 46 7.41 85.62 -10.08
N ASP A 47 7.45 84.92 -11.22
CA ASP A 47 6.80 85.37 -12.45
C ASP A 47 5.26 85.47 -12.30
N ILE A 48 4.64 84.52 -11.57
CA ILE A 48 3.20 84.59 -11.26
C ILE A 48 2.87 85.81 -10.38
N GLU A 49 3.71 86.15 -9.39
CA GLU A 49 3.50 87.34 -8.55
C GLU A 49 3.76 88.66 -9.31
N ALA A 50 4.58 88.64 -10.35
CA ALA A 50 4.75 89.76 -11.29
C ALA A 50 3.51 89.92 -12.19
N VAL A 51 3.02 88.84 -12.80
CA VAL A 51 1.82 88.84 -13.67
C VAL A 51 0.55 89.30 -12.92
N MET A 52 0.44 89.03 -11.61
CA MET A 52 -0.64 89.57 -10.77
C MET A 52 -0.55 91.08 -10.48
N LYS A 53 0.55 91.75 -10.83
CA LYS A 53 0.71 93.21 -10.68
C LYS A 53 0.45 93.97 -11.99
N GLU A 54 0.78 93.37 -13.13
CA GLU A 54 0.52 93.95 -14.47
C GLU A 54 -0.97 93.94 -14.85
N SER A 55 -1.75 92.97 -14.34
CA SER A 55 -3.12 92.68 -14.77
C SER A 55 -4.22 93.59 -14.18
N ARG A 56 -3.92 94.86 -13.88
CA ARG A 56 -4.88 95.85 -13.35
C ARG A 56 -5.46 96.81 -14.40
N ILE A 57 -5.29 96.51 -15.70
CA ILE A 57 -5.75 97.37 -16.82
C ILE A 57 -6.56 96.58 -17.87
N ASP A 58 -7.65 95.94 -17.45
CA ASP A 58 -8.94 95.87 -18.20
C ASP A 58 -10.06 95.33 -17.29
N GLY A 59 -10.86 96.25 -16.73
CA GLY A 59 -11.73 96.01 -15.58
C GLY A 59 -13.09 95.37 -15.86
N ASN A 60 -13.20 94.38 -16.77
CA ASN A 60 -14.41 93.55 -16.85
C ASN A 60 -14.20 92.17 -17.51
N SER A 61 -13.42 92.10 -18.60
CA SER A 61 -13.29 90.91 -19.44
C SER A 61 -12.59 89.72 -18.77
N GLY A 62 -11.48 89.97 -18.06
CA GLY A 62 -10.65 88.93 -17.45
C GLY A 62 -11.33 88.20 -16.28
N TYR A 63 -12.07 88.92 -15.44
CA TYR A 63 -12.70 88.33 -14.23
C TYR A 63 -13.72 87.24 -14.59
N GLY A 64 -14.55 87.47 -15.61
CA GLY A 64 -15.50 86.49 -16.13
C GLY A 64 -14.88 85.29 -16.87
N ARG A 65 -13.56 85.29 -17.10
CA ARG A 65 -12.79 84.12 -17.55
C ARG A 65 -12.23 83.35 -16.35
N ILE A 66 -11.52 84.05 -15.47
CA ILE A 66 -10.91 83.49 -14.25
C ILE A 66 -11.96 82.79 -13.36
N MET A 67 -13.16 83.37 -13.22
CA MET A 67 -14.25 82.76 -12.45
C MET A 67 -14.83 81.48 -13.08
N ARG A 68 -14.70 81.28 -14.39
CA ARG A 68 -15.07 80.01 -15.05
C ARG A 68 -13.98 78.97 -14.88
N GLU A 69 -12.74 79.34 -15.20
CA GLU A 69 -11.55 78.49 -15.00
C GLU A 69 -11.44 77.99 -13.55
N LEU A 70 -11.78 78.83 -12.56
CA LEU A 70 -11.85 78.45 -11.14
C LEU A 70 -12.97 77.45 -10.83
N GLU A 71 -14.14 77.57 -11.45
CA GLU A 71 -15.25 76.64 -11.24
C GLU A 71 -15.02 75.30 -11.97
N ASP A 72 -14.36 75.34 -13.14
CA ASP A 72 -13.92 74.15 -13.87
C ASP A 72 -12.86 73.38 -13.06
N VAL A 73 -11.81 74.05 -12.57
CA VAL A 73 -10.81 73.46 -11.66
C VAL A 73 -11.45 72.93 -10.36
N LYS A 74 -12.48 73.60 -9.83
CA LYS A 74 -13.25 73.16 -8.66
C LYS A 74 -14.08 71.90 -8.95
N GLN A 75 -14.65 71.77 -10.16
CA GLN A 75 -15.29 70.54 -10.62
C GLN A 75 -14.27 69.41 -10.82
N GLU A 76 -13.12 69.66 -11.44
CA GLU A 76 -12.04 68.68 -11.60
C GLU A 76 -11.51 68.19 -10.25
N LEU A 77 -11.27 69.10 -9.30
CA LEU A 77 -10.90 68.79 -7.93
C LEU A 77 -11.99 67.97 -7.21
N SER A 78 -13.27 68.14 -7.55
CA SER A 78 -14.36 67.30 -7.03
C SER A 78 -14.35 65.87 -7.61
N LYS A 79 -14.07 65.73 -8.91
CA LYS A 79 -13.92 64.41 -9.60
C LYS A 79 -12.71 63.66 -9.05
N LEU A 80 -11.55 64.32 -9.03
CA LEU A 80 -10.29 63.78 -8.54
C LEU A 80 -10.36 63.36 -7.06
N LYS A 81 -11.17 64.04 -6.22
CA LYS A 81 -11.48 63.58 -4.85
C LYS A 81 -12.27 62.28 -4.81
N LEU A 82 -13.22 62.07 -5.71
CA LEU A 82 -13.96 60.81 -5.84
C LEU A 82 -13.06 59.69 -6.36
N ASP A 83 -12.19 59.99 -7.33
CA ASP A 83 -11.23 59.04 -7.90
C ASP A 83 -10.20 58.60 -6.84
N ILE A 84 -9.64 59.53 -6.05
CA ILE A 84 -8.81 59.21 -4.88
C ILE A 84 -9.61 58.38 -3.85
N ALA A 85 -10.88 58.68 -3.61
CA ALA A 85 -11.75 57.91 -2.70
C ALA A 85 -12.16 56.53 -3.25
N TYR A 86 -11.96 56.28 -4.55
CA TYR A 86 -12.10 54.97 -5.18
C TYR A 86 -10.77 54.20 -5.09
N VAL A 87 -9.68 54.76 -5.61
CA VAL A 87 -8.33 54.15 -5.63
C VAL A 87 -7.85 53.82 -4.22
N SER A 88 -8.16 54.64 -3.20
CA SER A 88 -7.81 54.32 -1.81
C SER A 88 -8.60 53.13 -1.23
N LYS A 89 -9.83 52.88 -1.68
CA LYS A 89 -10.60 51.67 -1.29
C LYS A 89 -10.07 50.43 -1.99
N GLU A 90 -9.75 50.54 -3.28
CA GLU A 90 -9.17 49.46 -4.07
C GLU A 90 -7.78 49.07 -3.53
N LYS A 91 -6.93 50.05 -3.22
CA LYS A 91 -5.66 49.85 -2.50
C LYS A 91 -5.86 49.14 -1.16
N ALA A 92 -6.86 49.51 -0.37
CA ALA A 92 -7.18 48.87 0.91
C ALA A 92 -7.85 47.48 0.77
N VAL A 93 -8.19 47.03 -0.44
CA VAL A 93 -8.52 45.63 -0.75
C VAL A 93 -7.26 44.88 -1.14
N GLY A 94 -6.47 45.39 -2.08
CA GLY A 94 -5.20 44.79 -2.50
C GLY A 94 -4.19 44.60 -1.36
N GLU A 95 -4.12 45.54 -0.41
CA GLU A 95 -3.30 45.41 0.80
C GLU A 95 -3.71 44.22 1.68
N LYS A 96 -5.01 43.89 1.75
CA LYS A 96 -5.50 42.73 2.51
C LYS A 96 -5.19 41.42 1.78
N GLU A 97 -5.38 41.39 0.46
CA GLU A 97 -5.02 40.23 -0.36
C GLU A 97 -3.52 39.94 -0.28
N VAL A 98 -2.67 40.97 -0.30
CA VAL A 98 -1.21 40.84 -0.08
C VAL A 98 -0.89 40.33 1.32
N MET A 99 -1.57 40.81 2.38
CA MET A 99 -1.39 40.26 3.73
C MET A 99 -1.81 38.78 3.82
N GLU A 100 -2.97 38.42 3.26
CA GLU A 100 -3.44 37.04 3.22
C GLU A 100 -2.49 36.10 2.46
N LEU A 101 -1.95 36.56 1.32
CA LEU A 101 -0.94 35.81 0.58
C LEU A 101 0.39 35.72 1.34
N GLY A 102 0.76 36.74 2.10
CA GLY A 102 1.90 36.73 3.02
C GLY A 102 1.77 35.64 4.09
N PHE A 103 0.64 35.59 4.80
CA PHE A 103 0.36 34.53 5.78
C PHE A 103 0.39 33.13 5.16
N LYS A 104 -0.28 32.93 4.01
CA LYS A 104 -0.28 31.65 3.30
C LYS A 104 1.13 31.25 2.83
N MET A 105 1.99 32.21 2.47
CA MET A 105 3.38 31.93 2.12
C MET A 105 4.22 31.55 3.35
N GLU A 106 4.00 32.19 4.49
CA GLU A 106 4.68 31.84 5.76
C GLU A 106 4.26 30.45 6.28
N GLU A 107 2.98 30.09 6.15
CA GLU A 107 2.48 28.73 6.42
C GLU A 107 3.12 27.69 5.50
N ASN A 108 3.19 27.97 4.19
CA ASN A 108 3.84 27.08 3.23
C ASN A 108 5.35 26.94 3.47
N LEU A 109 6.03 28.00 3.93
CA LEU A 109 7.46 27.95 4.30
C LEU A 109 7.70 27.06 5.53
N LYS A 110 6.85 27.16 6.56
CA LYS A 110 6.90 26.28 7.73
C LYS A 110 6.63 24.81 7.37
N LEU A 111 5.68 24.57 6.46
CA LEU A 111 5.41 23.23 5.93
C LEU A 111 6.63 22.68 5.15
N LEU A 112 7.23 23.49 4.29
CA LEU A 112 8.45 23.14 3.54
C LEU A 112 9.62 22.80 4.49
N GLU A 113 9.81 23.57 5.56
CA GLU A 113 10.83 23.33 6.57
C GLU A 113 10.57 22.02 7.34
N SER A 114 9.32 21.74 7.74
CA SER A 114 8.97 20.46 8.38
C SER A 114 9.18 19.25 7.45
N LEU A 115 8.79 19.36 6.17
CA LEU A 115 9.00 18.30 5.18
C LEU A 115 10.49 18.09 4.89
N LYS A 116 11.30 19.15 4.95
CA LYS A 116 12.76 19.02 4.82
C LYS A 116 13.34 18.25 6.01
N LEU A 117 12.92 18.54 7.25
CA LEU A 117 13.36 17.81 8.44
C LEU A 117 12.92 16.34 8.41
N GLU A 118 11.72 16.05 7.90
CA GLU A 118 11.24 14.67 7.69
C GLU A 118 12.07 13.92 6.64
N VAL A 119 12.44 14.58 5.53
CA VAL A 119 13.34 14.02 4.51
C VAL A 119 14.75 13.81 5.05
N ASP A 120 15.31 14.77 5.79
CA ASP A 120 16.64 14.67 6.39
C ASP A 120 16.67 13.51 7.41
N ALA A 121 15.64 13.33 8.24
CA ALA A 121 15.50 12.19 9.15
C ALA A 121 15.34 10.83 8.42
N ALA A 122 14.53 10.76 7.36
CA ALA A 122 14.39 9.55 6.55
C ALA A 122 15.70 9.15 5.83
N ASN A 123 16.53 10.13 5.47
CA ASN A 123 17.88 9.87 4.96
C ASN A 123 18.81 9.29 6.04
N GLU A 124 18.74 9.78 7.28
CA GLU A 124 19.49 9.21 8.41
C GLU A 124 19.05 7.77 8.71
N GLU A 125 17.75 7.48 8.75
CA GLU A 125 17.23 6.11 8.89
C GLU A 125 17.72 5.18 7.76
N HIS A 126 17.70 5.65 6.51
CA HIS A 126 18.20 4.88 5.37
C HIS A 126 19.70 4.56 5.50
N VAL A 127 20.52 5.51 5.99
CA VAL A 127 21.95 5.27 6.26
C VAL A 127 22.14 4.21 7.36
N LEU A 128 21.36 4.27 8.44
CA LEU A 128 21.41 3.26 9.51
C LEU A 128 21.00 1.86 9.01
N VAL A 129 19.99 1.75 8.15
CA VAL A 129 19.56 0.48 7.54
C VAL A 129 20.64 -0.10 6.63
N GLU A 130 21.28 0.71 5.79
CA GLU A 130 22.39 0.25 4.94
C GLU A 130 23.64 -0.13 5.77
N LEU A 131 23.93 0.54 6.89
CA LEU A 131 24.99 0.16 7.81
C LEU A 131 24.72 -1.21 8.47
N ALA A 132 23.52 -1.43 9.02
CA ALA A 132 23.13 -2.70 9.62
C ALA A 132 23.15 -3.86 8.60
N LYS A 133 22.77 -3.58 7.35
CA LYS A 133 22.87 -4.51 6.22
C LYS A 133 24.32 -4.83 5.85
N ILE A 134 25.23 -3.86 5.89
CA ILE A 134 26.68 -4.08 5.68
C ILE A 134 27.26 -4.92 6.83
N GLU A 135 26.82 -4.71 8.06
CA GLU A 135 27.26 -5.46 9.24
C GLU A 135 26.79 -6.93 9.19
N ALA A 136 25.51 -7.18 8.94
CA ALA A 136 24.99 -8.54 8.74
C ALA A 136 25.69 -9.27 7.57
N LEU A 137 26.04 -8.56 6.48
CA LEU A 137 26.79 -9.13 5.35
C LEU A 137 28.28 -9.40 5.67
N LYS A 138 28.83 -8.89 6.78
CA LYS A 138 30.14 -9.32 7.32
C LYS A 138 29.98 -10.56 8.20
N GLU A 139 29.05 -10.51 9.16
CA GLU A 139 28.77 -11.63 10.06
C GLU A 139 28.44 -12.92 9.29
N CYS A 140 27.60 -12.85 8.24
CA CYS A 140 27.33 -14.00 7.37
C CYS A 140 28.59 -14.57 6.72
N LYS A 141 29.56 -13.74 6.31
CA LYS A 141 30.83 -14.19 5.72
C LYS A 141 31.76 -14.81 6.75
N GLU A 142 31.86 -14.22 7.94
CA GLU A 142 32.65 -14.78 9.04
C GLU A 142 32.10 -16.16 9.46
N VAL A 143 30.77 -16.32 9.48
CA VAL A 143 30.08 -17.61 9.72
C VAL A 143 30.24 -18.58 8.54
N GLU A 144 30.37 -18.12 7.29
CA GLU A 144 30.75 -18.96 6.15
C GLU A 144 32.20 -19.44 6.27
N GLU A 145 33.16 -18.53 6.47
CA GLU A 145 34.57 -18.87 6.65
C GLU A 145 34.82 -19.77 7.87
N GLN A 146 34.03 -19.66 8.94
CA GLN A 146 34.09 -20.54 10.10
C GLN A 146 33.56 -21.94 9.77
N ARG A 147 32.38 -22.05 9.13
CA ARG A 147 31.85 -23.36 8.67
C ARG A 147 32.79 -24.04 7.68
N ASP A 148 33.44 -23.27 6.82
CA ASP A 148 34.43 -23.75 5.86
C ASP A 148 35.69 -24.34 6.54
N ARG A 149 36.10 -23.76 7.68
CA ARG A 149 37.19 -24.29 8.52
C ARG A 149 36.76 -25.57 9.25
N GLU A 150 35.61 -25.55 9.91
CA GLU A 150 35.03 -26.71 10.60
C GLU A 150 34.82 -27.90 9.64
N GLN A 151 34.33 -27.65 8.42
CA GLN A 151 34.16 -28.68 7.40
C GLN A 151 35.50 -29.30 6.97
N LYS A 152 36.57 -28.50 6.86
CA LYS A 152 37.93 -28.99 6.57
C LYS A 152 38.44 -29.87 7.71
N GLU A 153 38.37 -29.41 8.96
CA GLU A 153 38.76 -30.18 10.15
C GLU A 153 37.98 -31.49 10.32
N VAL A 154 36.66 -31.44 10.14
CA VAL A 154 35.79 -32.63 10.15
C VAL A 154 36.21 -33.59 9.03
N SER A 155 36.45 -33.11 7.81
CA SER A 155 36.90 -33.96 6.69
C SER A 155 38.25 -34.62 6.97
N GLU A 156 39.20 -33.90 7.59
CA GLU A 156 40.48 -34.45 8.02
C GLU A 156 40.30 -35.52 9.10
N SER A 157 39.47 -35.26 10.12
CA SER A 157 39.20 -36.22 11.20
C SER A 157 38.57 -37.51 10.66
N LEU A 158 37.64 -37.39 9.71
CA LEU A 158 37.02 -38.51 9.01
C LEU A 158 38.02 -39.26 8.14
N ASN A 159 38.93 -38.57 7.45
CA ASN A 159 39.98 -39.21 6.66
C ASN A 159 41.02 -39.94 7.54
N LYS A 160 41.40 -39.34 8.68
CA LYS A 160 42.24 -39.98 9.71
C LYS A 160 41.54 -41.24 10.28
N ARG A 161 40.22 -41.18 10.55
CA ARG A 161 39.42 -42.35 10.99
C ARG A 161 39.30 -43.43 9.90
N LYS A 162 39.05 -43.05 8.64
CA LYS A 162 39.04 -43.97 7.48
C LYS A 162 40.39 -44.63 7.21
N LYS A 163 41.52 -43.99 7.58
CA LYS A 163 42.84 -44.63 7.53
C LYS A 163 42.93 -45.73 8.60
N ARG A 164 42.63 -45.41 9.87
CA ARG A 164 42.62 -46.38 10.98
C ARG A 164 41.71 -47.59 10.72
N ILE A 165 40.53 -47.38 10.14
CA ILE A 165 39.62 -48.48 9.77
C ILE A 165 40.26 -49.42 8.73
N ARG A 166 40.91 -48.87 7.69
CA ARG A 166 41.63 -49.68 6.69
C ARG A 166 42.87 -50.38 7.25
N GLU A 167 43.50 -49.81 8.27
CA GLU A 167 44.61 -50.43 9.00
C GLU A 167 44.11 -51.62 9.83
N MET A 168 43.04 -51.45 10.62
CA MET A 168 42.40 -52.54 11.38
C MET A 168 41.83 -53.64 10.47
N MET A 169 41.25 -53.31 9.31
CA MET A 169 40.75 -54.33 8.38
C MET A 169 41.87 -55.25 7.88
N LYS A 170 43.05 -54.71 7.55
CA LYS A 170 44.24 -55.50 7.19
C LYS A 170 44.75 -56.35 8.36
N GLU A 171 44.62 -55.86 9.59
CA GLU A 171 44.98 -56.61 10.80
C GLU A 171 44.07 -57.83 10.99
N ILE A 172 42.76 -57.66 10.79
CA ILE A 172 41.76 -58.75 10.81
C ILE A 172 42.01 -59.74 9.66
N GLU A 173 42.47 -59.26 8.50
CA GLU A 173 42.86 -60.10 7.36
C GLU A 173 44.08 -60.98 7.71
N ARG A 174 45.10 -60.42 8.38
CA ARG A 174 46.22 -61.21 8.92
C ARG A 174 45.79 -62.18 10.02
N SER A 175 44.92 -61.77 10.95
CA SER A 175 44.50 -62.67 12.04
C SER A 175 43.72 -63.87 11.53
N LYS A 176 42.93 -63.70 10.47
CA LYS A 176 42.26 -64.81 9.76
C LYS A 176 43.25 -65.75 9.07
N ASN A 177 44.34 -65.23 8.50
CA ASN A 177 45.38 -66.09 7.93
C ASN A 177 46.06 -66.92 9.02
N PHE A 178 46.39 -66.32 10.17
CA PHE A 178 46.91 -67.07 11.32
C PHE A 178 45.88 -68.06 11.91
N GLU A 179 44.59 -67.74 11.89
CA GLU A 179 43.50 -68.64 12.30
C GLU A 179 43.39 -69.86 11.37
N ASN A 180 43.56 -69.66 10.05
CA ASN A 180 43.66 -70.73 9.07
C ASN A 180 44.91 -71.60 9.29
N GLU A 181 46.10 -70.98 9.41
CA GLU A 181 47.37 -71.68 9.69
C GLU A 181 47.28 -72.52 10.98
N LEU A 182 46.68 -71.97 12.05
CA LEU A 182 46.41 -72.70 13.29
C LEU A 182 45.44 -73.87 13.07
N SER A 183 44.40 -73.71 12.25
CA SER A 183 43.49 -74.80 11.92
C SER A 183 44.17 -75.93 11.11
N GLU A 184 45.10 -75.59 10.22
CA GLU A 184 45.91 -76.58 9.48
C GLU A 184 46.84 -77.34 10.45
N THR A 185 47.55 -76.64 11.34
CA THR A 185 48.40 -77.32 12.35
C THR A 185 47.61 -78.18 13.34
N LEU A 186 46.35 -77.83 13.66
CA LEU A 186 45.48 -78.67 14.48
C LEU A 186 45.10 -79.98 13.77
N LEU A 187 44.85 -79.95 12.46
CA LEU A 187 44.60 -81.16 11.66
C LEU A 187 45.86 -82.04 11.55
N ASP A 188 47.05 -81.45 11.40
CA ASP A 188 48.31 -82.18 11.45
C ASP A 188 48.56 -82.83 12.82
N ILE A 189 48.25 -82.14 13.92
CA ILE A 189 48.34 -82.69 15.28
C ILE A 189 47.35 -83.85 15.46
N GLU A 190 46.11 -83.73 14.98
CA GLU A 190 45.12 -84.81 15.04
C GLU A 190 45.55 -86.02 14.21
N MET A 191 46.11 -85.81 13.02
CA MET A 191 46.75 -86.87 12.22
C MET A 191 47.87 -87.56 13.01
N LEU A 192 48.81 -86.80 13.58
CA LEU A 192 49.91 -87.35 14.36
C LEU A 192 49.42 -88.11 15.60
N GLU A 193 48.34 -87.66 16.26
CA GLU A 193 47.70 -88.42 17.33
C GLU A 193 47.14 -89.77 16.85
N THR A 194 46.49 -89.84 15.68
CA THR A 194 45.99 -91.13 15.15
C THR A 194 47.12 -92.08 14.81
N GLN A 195 48.23 -91.58 14.26
CA GLN A 195 49.44 -92.37 14.02
C GLN A 195 50.06 -92.87 15.33
N LEU A 196 50.16 -92.01 16.35
CA LEU A 196 50.66 -92.39 17.68
C LEU A 196 49.77 -93.46 18.35
N LYS A 197 48.45 -93.39 18.18
CA LYS A 197 47.49 -94.39 18.67
C LYS A 197 47.75 -95.75 18.00
N LEU A 198 47.96 -95.78 16.68
CA LEU A 198 48.32 -97.00 15.93
C LEU A 198 49.66 -97.60 16.37
N VAL A 199 50.70 -96.77 16.61
CA VAL A 199 52.00 -97.24 17.12
C VAL A 199 51.85 -97.88 18.51
N LYS A 200 51.08 -97.26 19.42
CA LYS A 200 50.77 -97.82 20.75
C LYS A 200 49.96 -99.13 20.67
N GLU A 201 49.16 -99.34 19.62
CA GLU A 201 48.49 -100.62 19.39
C GLU A 201 49.43 -101.71 18.84
N MET A 202 50.47 -101.35 18.08
CA MET A 202 51.54 -102.28 17.71
C MET A 202 52.40 -102.64 18.93
N GLU A 203 52.76 -101.67 19.78
CA GLU A 203 53.48 -101.89 21.04
C GLU A 203 52.71 -102.85 21.98
N LYS A 204 51.39 -102.68 22.12
CA LYS A 204 50.50 -103.60 22.86
C LYS A 204 50.34 -104.99 22.23
N LYS A 205 50.83 -105.22 21.01
CA LYS A 205 50.93 -106.55 20.40
C LYS A 205 52.31 -107.19 20.67
N VAL A 206 53.35 -106.38 20.91
CA VAL A 206 54.70 -106.85 21.31
C VAL A 206 54.74 -107.25 22.80
N GLN A 207 54.09 -106.50 23.69
CA GLN A 207 54.10 -106.77 25.15
C GLN A 207 53.27 -108.00 25.60
N ARG A 208 52.86 -108.90 24.70
CA ARG A 208 51.97 -110.04 25.01
C ARG A 208 52.66 -111.35 25.39
N SER A 209 53.97 -111.33 25.60
CA SER A 209 54.78 -112.53 25.83
C SER A 209 55.76 -112.40 27.01
N ASP A 210 55.26 -112.25 28.24
CA ASP A 210 55.94 -112.85 29.41
C ASP A 210 55.08 -112.97 30.69
N SER A 211 55.63 -113.67 31.69
CA SER A 211 55.23 -113.76 33.11
C SER A 211 53.98 -114.60 33.47
N MET A 212 54.22 -115.70 34.22
CA MET A 212 53.18 -116.67 34.62
C MET A 212 53.46 -117.29 36.01
N SER A 213 52.60 -117.05 37.01
CA SER A 213 52.41 -117.90 38.22
C SER A 213 51.20 -117.38 39.04
N ARG A 214 50.16 -118.15 39.41
CA ARG A 214 50.03 -119.42 40.17
C ARG A 214 50.32 -119.32 41.66
N SER A 215 49.24 -119.34 42.48
CA SER A 215 49.08 -120.34 43.55
C SER A 215 47.61 -120.53 43.95
N LYS A 216 47.25 -121.76 44.36
CA LYS A 216 45.97 -122.19 44.97
C LYS A 216 46.26 -123.49 45.75
N ASN A 217 45.53 -123.77 46.82
CA ASN A 217 45.18 -125.14 47.25
C ASN A 217 44.02 -125.15 48.27
N ARG A 218 43.40 -126.31 48.50
CA ARG A 218 42.31 -126.56 49.47
C ARG A 218 42.37 -128.02 49.97
N GLY A 219 41.78 -128.28 51.14
CA GLY A 219 41.41 -129.61 51.65
C GLY A 219 42.36 -130.19 52.71
N PHE A 220 41.92 -131.08 53.60
CA PHE A 220 40.56 -131.56 53.88
C PHE A 220 40.50 -132.23 55.29
N GLU A 221 39.32 -132.75 55.68
CA GLU A 221 39.04 -133.64 56.83
C GLU A 221 38.59 -133.05 58.19
N ARG A 222 38.01 -133.95 59.01
CA ARG A 222 37.15 -133.67 60.18
C ARG A 222 37.79 -134.19 61.48
N GLY A 223 37.74 -133.39 62.54
CA GLY A 223 37.92 -133.80 63.94
C GLY A 223 37.06 -132.90 64.83
N LYS A 224 36.33 -133.47 65.80
CA LYS A 224 35.26 -132.76 66.53
C LYS A 224 35.61 -132.60 68.02
N ASP A 225 36.31 -131.51 68.34
CA ASP A 225 36.70 -131.17 69.71
C ASP A 225 36.23 -129.76 70.10
N ILE A 226 35.94 -129.55 71.38
CA ILE A 226 35.33 -128.33 71.93
C ILE A 226 36.20 -127.07 71.73
N LEU A 227 37.49 -127.25 71.43
CA LEU A 227 38.41 -126.21 70.98
C LEU A 227 38.02 -125.55 69.65
N THR A 228 37.31 -126.23 68.74
CA THR A 228 36.89 -125.60 67.47
C THR A 228 35.84 -124.53 67.69
N VAL A 229 34.91 -124.72 68.64
CA VAL A 229 33.89 -123.70 68.96
C VAL A 229 34.54 -122.43 69.53
N LEU A 230 35.57 -122.57 70.37
CA LEU A 230 36.34 -121.41 70.84
C LEU A 230 37.12 -120.74 69.70
N LYS A 231 37.70 -121.50 68.76
CA LYS A 231 38.36 -120.94 67.57
C LYS A 231 37.38 -120.22 66.65
N GLU A 232 36.27 -120.85 66.29
CA GLU A 232 35.18 -120.27 65.49
C GLU A 232 34.62 -119.02 66.15
N ILE A 233 34.46 -118.99 67.48
CA ILE A 233 34.08 -117.77 68.21
C ILE A 233 35.19 -116.71 68.11
N THR A 234 36.47 -117.04 68.32
CA THR A 234 37.54 -116.04 68.18
C THR A 234 37.65 -115.51 66.74
N GLU A 235 37.65 -116.38 65.73
CA GLU A 235 37.72 -116.03 64.31
C GLU A 235 36.46 -115.25 63.87
N ALA A 236 35.28 -115.57 64.40
CA ALA A 236 34.08 -114.76 64.20
C ALA A 236 34.18 -113.40 64.91
N THR A 237 34.80 -113.29 66.09
CA THR A 237 35.04 -111.97 66.72
C THR A 237 36.12 -111.16 66.00
N GLU A 238 37.14 -111.80 65.42
CA GLU A 238 38.14 -111.15 64.57
C GLU A 238 37.49 -110.65 63.27
N ALA A 239 36.67 -111.48 62.61
CA ALA A 239 35.89 -111.09 61.44
C ALA A 239 34.90 -109.96 61.78
N LYS A 240 34.19 -110.03 62.91
CA LYS A 240 33.31 -108.94 63.41
C LYS A 240 34.09 -107.65 63.68
N LYS A 241 35.31 -107.71 64.23
CA LYS A 241 36.18 -106.53 64.38
C LYS A 241 36.60 -105.95 63.02
N ALA A 242 36.90 -106.80 62.03
CA ALA A 242 37.26 -106.38 60.68
C ALA A 242 36.06 -105.76 59.93
N GLU A 243 34.86 -106.34 60.04
CA GLU A 243 33.60 -105.76 59.58
C GLU A 243 33.38 -104.38 60.22
N LEU A 244 33.51 -104.27 61.54
CA LEU A 244 33.34 -103.01 62.28
C LEU A 244 34.41 -101.97 61.90
N ALA A 245 35.65 -102.39 61.61
CA ALA A 245 36.69 -101.52 61.07
C ALA A 245 36.37 -101.03 59.64
N SER A 246 35.81 -101.88 58.77
CA SER A 246 35.32 -101.46 57.43
C SER A 246 34.17 -100.46 57.55
N ILE A 247 33.18 -100.76 58.39
CA ILE A 247 32.04 -99.88 58.65
C ILE A 247 32.51 -98.53 59.22
N ASN A 248 33.49 -98.51 60.12
CA ASN A 248 34.08 -97.26 60.61
C ASN A 248 34.80 -96.49 59.50
N ALA A 249 35.55 -97.16 58.62
CA ALA A 249 36.20 -96.52 57.47
C ALA A 249 35.19 -95.95 56.47
N GLU A 250 34.10 -96.68 56.20
CA GLU A 250 32.97 -96.23 55.38
C GLU A 250 32.25 -95.03 56.00
N LEU A 251 32.07 -95.03 57.33
CA LEU A 251 31.54 -93.88 58.07
C LEU A 251 32.45 -92.65 57.98
N PHE A 252 33.78 -92.81 58.08
CA PHE A 252 34.72 -91.70 57.83
C PHE A 252 34.65 -91.20 56.38
N CYS A 253 34.51 -92.09 55.39
CA CYS A 253 34.29 -91.70 53.99
C CYS A 253 32.95 -90.96 53.78
N LEU A 254 31.90 -91.34 54.50
CA LEU A 254 30.60 -90.64 54.50
C LEU A 254 30.69 -89.25 55.14
N VAL A 255 31.41 -89.11 56.26
CA VAL A 255 31.68 -87.80 56.87
C VAL A 255 32.47 -86.90 55.91
N ASN A 256 33.54 -87.43 55.31
CA ASN A 256 34.35 -86.68 54.34
C ASN A 256 33.53 -86.21 53.12
N THR A 257 32.67 -87.07 52.56
CA THR A 257 31.81 -86.70 51.41
C THR A 257 30.67 -85.76 51.81
N MET A 258 30.14 -85.85 53.03
CA MET A 258 29.25 -84.82 53.59
C MET A 258 29.95 -83.45 53.74
N ASP A 259 31.22 -83.44 54.16
CA ASP A 259 31.97 -82.20 54.34
C ASP A 259 32.41 -81.57 53.01
N THR A 260 32.70 -82.34 51.96
CA THR A 260 32.87 -81.78 50.60
C THR A 260 31.55 -81.22 50.06
N LEU A 261 30.42 -81.94 50.23
CA LEU A 261 29.10 -81.43 49.82
C LEU A 261 28.68 -80.16 50.58
N ARG A 262 29.06 -80.02 51.85
CA ARG A 262 28.88 -78.77 52.62
C ARG A 262 29.70 -77.62 52.02
N GLN A 263 30.96 -77.87 51.66
CA GLN A 263 31.82 -76.85 51.02
C GLN A 263 31.29 -76.44 49.64
N GLU A 264 30.84 -77.38 48.81
CA GLU A 264 30.20 -77.09 47.52
C GLU A 264 28.89 -76.30 47.69
N LEU A 265 28.08 -76.65 48.70
CA LEU A 265 26.84 -75.93 49.03
C LEU A 265 27.13 -74.49 49.51
N ASP A 266 28.22 -74.26 50.24
CA ASP A 266 28.61 -72.91 50.68
C ASP A 266 29.33 -72.10 49.59
N GLN A 267 30.02 -72.75 48.64
CA GLN A 267 30.54 -72.12 47.43
C GLN A 267 29.39 -71.67 46.51
N THR A 268 28.43 -72.55 46.23
CA THR A 268 27.27 -72.22 45.38
C THR A 268 26.37 -71.13 45.99
N LYS A 269 26.22 -71.07 47.33
CA LYS A 269 25.63 -69.90 48.02
C LYS A 269 26.41 -68.60 47.79
N GLN A 270 27.74 -68.65 47.80
CA GLN A 270 28.56 -67.47 47.52
C GLN A 270 28.45 -67.03 46.05
N GLU A 271 28.41 -67.97 45.10
CA GLU A 271 28.29 -67.68 43.68
C GLU A 271 26.91 -67.13 43.31
N THR A 272 25.83 -67.75 43.77
CA THR A 272 24.47 -67.20 43.62
C THR A 272 24.38 -65.78 44.21
N ALA A 273 24.95 -65.53 45.39
CA ALA A 273 25.03 -64.19 45.99
C ALA A 273 25.96 -63.20 45.23
N ARG A 274 26.83 -63.67 44.33
CA ARG A 274 27.60 -62.82 43.39
C ARG A 274 26.77 -62.50 42.14
N PHE A 275 26.09 -63.50 41.56
CA PHE A 275 25.22 -63.31 40.40
C PHE A 275 24.02 -62.40 40.72
N GLU A 276 23.38 -62.58 41.88
CA GLU A 276 22.33 -61.69 42.40
C GLU A 276 22.78 -60.21 42.40
N LYS A 277 23.99 -59.93 42.90
CA LYS A 277 24.60 -58.59 42.92
C LYS A 277 25.04 -58.08 41.55
N MET A 278 25.12 -58.94 40.53
CA MET A 278 25.38 -58.56 39.15
C MET A 278 24.08 -58.20 38.44
N ILE A 279 23.08 -59.08 38.53
CA ILE A 279 21.70 -58.86 38.06
C ILE A 279 21.16 -57.52 38.58
N GLN A 280 21.29 -57.25 39.88
CA GLN A 280 20.83 -55.98 40.46
C GLN A 280 21.52 -54.73 39.89
N LYS A 281 22.79 -54.82 39.43
CA LYS A 281 23.48 -53.69 38.76
C LYS A 281 22.99 -53.52 37.33
N ASP A 282 22.82 -54.62 36.61
CA ASP A 282 22.37 -54.61 35.23
C ASP A 282 20.91 -54.14 35.14
N ASP A 283 20.08 -54.53 36.10
CA ASP A 283 18.68 -54.10 36.25
C ASP A 283 18.58 -52.58 36.52
N VAL A 284 19.48 -52.01 37.33
CA VAL A 284 19.63 -50.55 37.49
C VAL A 284 20.13 -49.88 36.21
N MET A 285 21.03 -50.53 35.44
CA MET A 285 21.50 -50.02 34.16
C MET A 285 20.38 -50.00 33.11
N ILE A 286 19.58 -51.07 33.01
CA ILE A 286 18.41 -51.18 32.14
C ILE A 286 17.38 -50.11 32.49
N LYS A 287 17.06 -49.91 33.77
CA LYS A 287 16.16 -48.82 34.22
C LYS A 287 16.68 -47.44 33.82
N ARG A 288 17.99 -47.20 33.92
CA ARG A 288 18.66 -45.95 33.48
C ARG A 288 18.71 -45.77 31.96
N LEU A 289 18.76 -46.85 31.18
CA LEU A 289 18.71 -46.80 29.72
C LEU A 289 17.28 -46.59 29.22
N ASN A 290 16.30 -47.26 29.82
CA ASN A 290 14.88 -47.09 29.48
C ASN A 290 14.37 -45.67 29.76
N SER A 291 14.78 -45.03 30.87
CA SER A 291 14.41 -43.64 31.13
C SER A 291 15.05 -42.66 30.15
N LYS A 292 16.31 -42.88 29.75
CA LYS A 292 16.94 -42.12 28.65
C LYS A 292 16.23 -42.30 27.31
N LEU A 293 15.83 -43.54 26.98
CA LEU A 293 15.12 -43.86 25.74
C LEU A 293 13.75 -43.18 25.70
N LEU A 294 13.02 -43.16 26.82
CA LEU A 294 11.74 -42.44 26.93
C LEU A 294 11.93 -40.93 26.73
N ILE A 295 12.89 -40.31 27.42
CA ILE A 295 13.21 -38.88 27.25
C ILE A 295 13.59 -38.55 25.80
N ALA A 296 14.41 -39.39 25.16
CA ALA A 296 14.79 -39.20 23.76
C ALA A 296 13.62 -39.38 22.78
N LYS A 297 12.68 -40.29 23.08
CA LYS A 297 11.43 -40.46 22.33
C LYS A 297 10.54 -39.23 22.45
N ASP A 298 10.31 -38.73 23.67
CA ASP A 298 9.46 -37.57 23.92
C ASP A 298 10.04 -36.29 23.26
N GLN A 299 11.37 -36.16 23.25
CA GLN A 299 12.08 -35.11 22.49
C GLN A 299 11.89 -35.26 20.98
N LEU A 300 11.96 -36.49 20.44
CA LEU A 300 11.74 -36.74 19.01
C LEU A 300 10.30 -36.45 18.58
N GLU A 301 9.29 -36.80 19.39
CA GLU A 301 7.88 -36.46 19.15
C GLU A 301 7.63 -34.95 19.24
N ALA A 302 8.28 -34.24 20.16
CA ALA A 302 8.22 -32.78 20.21
C ALA A 302 8.84 -32.12 18.96
N VAL A 303 9.96 -32.66 18.46
CA VAL A 303 10.63 -32.18 17.24
C VAL A 303 9.83 -32.51 15.98
N SER A 304 9.17 -33.67 15.88
CA SER A 304 8.33 -33.99 14.71
C SER A 304 7.13 -33.07 14.62
N VAL A 305 6.43 -32.81 15.73
CA VAL A 305 5.30 -31.86 15.78
C VAL A 305 5.75 -30.41 15.51
N ALA A 306 6.99 -30.05 15.84
CA ALA A 306 7.57 -28.77 15.42
C ALA A 306 7.86 -28.73 13.91
N SER A 307 8.39 -29.82 13.35
CA SER A 307 8.67 -29.97 11.92
C SER A 307 7.40 -29.88 11.06
N GLU A 308 6.32 -30.57 11.43
CA GLU A 308 5.01 -30.49 10.76
C GLU A 308 4.46 -29.05 10.69
N ARG A 309 4.66 -28.26 11.77
CA ARG A 309 4.29 -26.85 11.81
C ARG A 309 5.15 -25.98 10.90
N ILE A 310 6.45 -26.30 10.77
CA ILE A 310 7.36 -25.61 9.86
C ILE A 310 7.02 -25.94 8.40
N CYS A 311 6.76 -27.22 8.08
CA CYS A 311 6.32 -27.64 6.74
C CYS A 311 5.01 -26.95 6.34
N SER A 312 3.98 -27.00 7.19
CA SER A 312 2.70 -26.33 6.90
C SER A 312 2.83 -24.80 6.84
N LEU A 313 3.78 -24.18 7.54
CA LEU A 313 4.12 -22.76 7.35
C LEU A 313 4.79 -22.51 5.99
N ALA A 314 5.73 -23.37 5.57
CA ALA A 314 6.40 -23.30 4.28
C ALA A 314 5.41 -23.48 3.10
N ASP A 315 4.44 -24.38 3.22
CA ASP A 315 3.35 -24.53 2.25
C ASP A 315 2.52 -23.23 2.15
N ASN A 316 2.11 -22.67 3.29
CA ASN A 316 1.37 -21.40 3.34
C ASN A 316 2.17 -20.25 2.69
N LEU A 317 3.46 -20.13 2.98
CA LEU A 317 4.35 -19.15 2.37
C LEU A 317 4.48 -19.37 0.86
N THR A 318 4.63 -20.63 0.41
CA THR A 318 4.70 -20.98 -1.02
C THR A 318 3.44 -20.56 -1.76
N THR A 319 2.24 -20.91 -1.26
CA THR A 319 0.99 -20.46 -1.89
C THR A 319 0.77 -18.94 -1.80
N SER A 320 1.46 -18.22 -0.91
CA SER A 320 1.41 -16.76 -0.85
C SER A 320 2.32 -16.13 -1.92
N PHE A 321 3.51 -16.72 -2.12
CA PHE A 321 4.47 -16.32 -3.15
C PHE A 321 3.91 -16.56 -4.57
N GLU A 322 3.22 -17.69 -4.79
CA GLU A 322 2.53 -17.96 -6.05
C GLU A 322 1.44 -16.93 -6.36
N LYS A 323 0.67 -16.50 -5.35
CA LYS A 323 -0.33 -15.43 -5.52
C LYS A 323 0.34 -14.11 -5.92
N LEU A 324 1.37 -13.68 -5.18
CA LEU A 324 2.14 -12.47 -5.51
C LEU A 324 2.79 -12.52 -6.90
N LYS A 325 3.24 -13.70 -7.36
CA LYS A 325 3.72 -13.90 -8.73
C LYS A 325 2.59 -13.68 -9.76
N ASN A 326 1.43 -14.31 -9.55
CA ASN A 326 0.27 -14.17 -10.43
C ASN A 326 -0.25 -12.72 -10.47
N ASP A 327 -0.30 -12.05 -9.32
CA ASP A 327 -0.71 -10.64 -9.20
C ASP A 327 0.30 -9.71 -9.91
N ARG A 328 1.61 -9.98 -9.80
CA ARG A 328 2.66 -9.26 -10.56
C ARG A 328 2.53 -9.49 -12.07
N GLU A 329 2.14 -10.68 -12.50
CA GLU A 329 1.87 -10.97 -13.91
C GLU A 329 0.57 -10.32 -14.41
N ALA A 330 -0.44 -10.15 -13.55
CA ALA A 330 -1.64 -9.38 -13.86
C ALA A 330 -1.33 -7.88 -13.99
N ALA A 331 -0.63 -7.30 -13.03
CA ALA A 331 -0.22 -5.89 -13.04
C ALA A 331 0.60 -5.53 -14.30
N LYS A 332 1.54 -6.38 -14.72
CA LYS A 332 2.26 -6.22 -16.00
C LYS A 332 1.35 -6.21 -17.24
N LYS A 333 0.29 -7.04 -17.24
CA LYS A 333 -0.69 -7.10 -18.35
C LYS A 333 -1.62 -5.88 -18.36
N GLU A 334 -1.80 -5.21 -17.22
CA GLU A 334 -2.54 -3.94 -17.12
C GLU A 334 -1.64 -2.74 -17.48
N GLU A 335 -0.38 -2.73 -17.04
CA GLU A 335 0.63 -1.74 -17.42
C GLU A 335 0.81 -1.64 -18.95
N LEU A 336 0.81 -2.78 -19.64
CA LEU A 336 0.88 -2.83 -21.11
C LEU A 336 -0.37 -2.22 -21.78
N LYS A 337 -1.58 -2.51 -21.25
CA LYS A 337 -2.82 -1.90 -21.76
C LYS A 337 -2.82 -0.39 -21.57
N LEU A 338 -2.46 0.08 -20.37
CA LEU A 338 -2.37 1.51 -20.06
C LEU A 338 -1.35 2.22 -20.95
N LYS A 339 -0.24 1.56 -21.32
CA LYS A 339 0.73 2.08 -22.30
C LYS A 339 0.15 2.19 -23.71
N ASP A 340 -0.67 1.24 -24.15
CA ASP A 340 -1.33 1.29 -25.45
C ASP A 340 -2.51 2.27 -25.48
N GLU A 341 -3.28 2.38 -24.39
CA GLU A 341 -4.31 3.41 -24.20
C GLU A 341 -3.69 4.82 -24.19
N ALA A 342 -2.56 5.03 -23.50
CA ALA A 342 -1.84 6.30 -23.53
C ALA A 342 -1.29 6.64 -24.93
N ARG A 343 -0.85 5.65 -25.72
CA ARG A 343 -0.48 5.85 -27.14
C ARG A 343 -1.68 6.28 -27.97
N ILE A 344 -2.86 5.68 -27.76
CA ILE A 344 -4.10 6.06 -28.46
C ILE A 344 -4.49 7.50 -28.11
N ILE A 345 -4.49 7.86 -26.82
CA ILE A 345 -4.82 9.20 -26.34
C ILE A 345 -3.84 10.25 -26.90
N ASN A 346 -2.53 10.00 -26.87
CA ASN A 346 -1.54 10.91 -27.47
C ASN A 346 -1.74 11.09 -28.98
N ASN A 347 -2.10 10.02 -29.70
CA ASN A 347 -2.43 10.08 -31.12
C ASN A 347 -3.77 10.79 -31.42
N GLU A 348 -4.68 10.87 -30.44
CA GLU A 348 -5.92 11.64 -30.54
C GLU A 348 -5.66 13.13 -30.26
N ILE A 349 -4.86 13.45 -29.23
CA ILE A 349 -4.40 14.81 -28.91
C ILE A 349 -3.67 15.43 -30.11
N GLN A 350 -2.70 14.73 -30.71
CA GLN A 350 -2.00 15.24 -31.91
C GLN A 350 -2.95 15.52 -33.09
N LYS A 351 -4.07 14.78 -33.21
CA LYS A 351 -5.09 15.04 -34.24
C LYS A 351 -5.99 16.21 -33.89
N SER A 352 -6.34 16.40 -32.61
CA SER A 352 -7.07 17.59 -32.18
C SER A 352 -6.22 18.85 -32.35
N ASP A 353 -4.94 18.80 -32.04
CA ASP A 353 -4.02 19.95 -32.10
C ASP A 353 -3.83 20.42 -33.55
N LEU A 354 -3.56 19.49 -34.48
CA LEU A 354 -3.55 19.78 -35.92
C LEU A 354 -4.91 20.28 -36.43
N GLY A 355 -6.01 19.78 -35.87
CA GLY A 355 -7.38 20.22 -36.16
C GLY A 355 -7.79 21.53 -35.48
N LEU A 356 -6.97 22.08 -34.57
CA LEU A 356 -7.12 23.39 -33.94
C LEU A 356 -6.26 24.41 -34.69
N ASP A 357 -4.98 24.11 -34.94
CA ASP A 357 -4.07 24.92 -35.77
C ASP A 357 -4.66 25.26 -37.15
N GLY A 358 -5.29 24.29 -37.82
CA GLY A 358 -5.99 24.52 -39.08
C GLY A 358 -7.17 25.49 -38.97
N LYS A 359 -7.91 25.48 -37.85
CA LYS A 359 -9.04 26.41 -37.59
C LYS A 359 -8.57 27.78 -37.12
N GLU A 360 -7.48 27.84 -36.37
CA GLU A 360 -6.85 29.09 -35.95
C GLU A 360 -6.36 29.87 -37.17
N LYS A 361 -5.71 29.19 -38.12
CA LYS A 361 -5.36 29.76 -39.44
C LYS A 361 -6.58 30.22 -40.23
N GLU A 362 -7.67 29.44 -40.24
CA GLU A 362 -8.94 29.85 -40.88
C GLU A 362 -9.56 31.10 -40.22
N LEU A 363 -9.48 31.21 -38.89
CA LEU A 363 -9.96 32.38 -38.14
C LEU A 363 -9.07 33.62 -38.36
N LEU A 364 -7.75 33.46 -38.43
CA LEU A 364 -6.82 34.55 -38.73
C LEU A 364 -7.04 35.11 -40.15
N SER A 365 -7.25 34.24 -41.15
CA SER A 365 -7.62 34.69 -42.51
C SER A 365 -8.92 35.50 -42.52
N LYS A 366 -9.96 35.04 -41.79
CA LYS A 366 -11.24 35.76 -41.68
C LYS A 366 -11.13 37.07 -40.90
N LEU A 367 -10.16 37.20 -40.00
CA LEU A 367 -9.89 38.43 -39.27
C LEU A 367 -9.23 39.48 -40.18
N ASP A 368 -8.26 39.07 -41.00
CA ASP A 368 -7.64 39.90 -42.05
C ASP A 368 -8.66 40.32 -43.13
N GLU A 369 -9.56 39.41 -43.56
CA GLU A 369 -10.70 39.76 -44.42
C GLU A 369 -11.66 40.78 -43.77
N LEU A 370 -11.95 40.63 -42.48
CA LEU A 370 -12.81 41.56 -41.71
C LEU A 370 -12.15 42.93 -41.52
N GLU A 371 -10.83 42.98 -41.29
CA GLU A 371 -10.09 44.23 -41.16
C GLU A 371 -10.04 44.98 -42.50
N LYS A 372 -9.84 44.27 -43.62
CA LYS A 372 -9.97 44.83 -44.98
C LYS A 372 -11.38 45.35 -45.26
N ALA A 373 -12.42 44.61 -44.85
CA ALA A 373 -13.80 45.06 -44.98
C ALA A 373 -14.08 46.33 -44.16
N LYS A 374 -13.60 46.40 -42.92
CA LYS A 374 -13.69 47.59 -42.05
C LYS A 374 -12.97 48.81 -42.63
N HIS A 375 -11.80 48.63 -43.26
CA HIS A 375 -11.12 49.71 -43.97
C HIS A 375 -11.90 50.18 -45.20
N ALA A 376 -12.50 49.26 -45.96
CA ALA A 376 -13.36 49.61 -47.09
C ALA A 376 -14.66 50.33 -46.66
N GLU A 377 -15.24 49.94 -45.52
CA GLU A 377 -16.39 50.61 -44.88
C GLU A 377 -16.04 52.04 -44.44
N ALA A 378 -14.92 52.23 -43.73
CA ALA A 378 -14.45 53.56 -43.33
C ALA A 378 -14.22 54.49 -44.53
N LEU A 379 -13.57 53.99 -45.59
CA LEU A 379 -13.35 54.72 -46.85
C LEU A 379 -14.65 54.98 -47.65
N ALA A 380 -15.73 54.24 -47.37
CA ALA A 380 -17.05 54.51 -47.94
C ALA A 380 -17.79 55.60 -47.14
N LEU A 381 -17.68 55.57 -45.81
CA LEU A 381 -18.24 56.60 -44.93
C LEU A 381 -17.59 57.97 -45.17
N GLU A 382 -16.26 58.05 -45.20
CA GLU A 382 -15.50 59.30 -45.51
C GLU A 382 -15.93 59.91 -46.86
N LYS A 383 -16.15 59.06 -47.88
CA LYS A 383 -16.65 59.51 -49.19
C LYS A 383 -18.07 60.05 -49.10
N LEU A 384 -18.96 59.38 -48.36
CA LEU A 384 -20.33 59.85 -48.15
C LEU A 384 -20.37 61.16 -47.35
N GLU A 385 -19.55 61.31 -46.31
CA GLU A 385 -19.41 62.55 -45.54
C GLU A 385 -18.93 63.70 -46.43
N SER A 386 -17.85 63.50 -47.20
CA SER A 386 -17.34 64.52 -48.14
C SER A 386 -18.25 64.79 -49.35
N MET A 387 -19.26 63.94 -49.61
CA MET A 387 -20.34 64.22 -50.56
C MET A 387 -21.47 65.01 -49.90
N VAL A 388 -21.85 64.66 -48.67
CA VAL A 388 -22.86 65.39 -47.89
C VAL A 388 -22.41 66.82 -47.64
N GLU A 389 -21.17 67.00 -47.17
CA GLU A 389 -20.53 68.31 -46.97
C GLU A 389 -20.60 69.17 -48.24
N LYS A 390 -20.12 68.65 -49.38
CA LYS A 390 -20.22 69.35 -50.67
C LYS A 390 -21.66 69.68 -51.07
N THR A 391 -22.63 68.80 -50.81
CA THR A 391 -24.05 69.13 -51.08
C THR A 391 -24.66 70.15 -50.11
N ILE A 392 -24.04 70.38 -48.96
CA ILE A 392 -24.39 71.47 -48.04
C ILE A 392 -23.72 72.76 -48.55
N GLU A 393 -22.41 72.74 -48.81
CA GLU A 393 -21.66 73.87 -49.39
C GLU A 393 -22.31 74.40 -50.67
N THR A 394 -22.71 73.52 -51.61
CA THR A 394 -23.36 73.97 -52.86
C THR A 394 -24.73 74.58 -52.59
N ARG A 395 -25.51 74.07 -51.64
CA ARG A 395 -26.81 74.66 -51.25
C ARG A 395 -26.63 76.00 -50.56
N GLU A 396 -25.59 76.16 -49.74
CA GLU A 396 -25.26 77.44 -49.12
C GLU A 396 -24.77 78.47 -50.15
N MET A 397 -23.92 78.05 -51.09
CA MET A 397 -23.47 78.88 -52.22
C MET A 397 -24.60 79.26 -53.18
N GLU A 398 -25.54 78.35 -53.44
CA GLU A 398 -26.77 78.65 -54.20
C GLU A 398 -27.66 79.63 -53.42
N SER A 399 -27.89 79.38 -52.12
CA SER A 399 -28.63 80.28 -51.23
C SER A 399 -28.05 81.70 -51.20
N GLN A 400 -26.72 81.84 -51.17
CA GLN A 400 -26.02 83.13 -51.22
C GLN A 400 -26.09 83.83 -52.60
N ARG A 401 -26.32 83.08 -53.69
CA ARG A 401 -26.36 83.62 -55.07
C ARG A 401 -27.78 83.87 -55.58
N ASN A 402 -28.79 83.37 -54.88
CA ASN A 402 -30.18 83.55 -55.25
C ASN A 402 -30.72 84.90 -54.76
N SER A 403 -31.36 85.63 -55.67
CA SER A 403 -32.16 86.82 -55.34
C SER A 403 -33.19 86.48 -54.26
N THR A 404 -33.46 87.40 -53.33
CA THR A 404 -34.48 87.21 -52.27
C THR A 404 -35.88 86.99 -52.89
N ILE A 405 -36.29 85.74 -53.03
CA ILE A 405 -37.61 85.39 -53.56
C ILE A 405 -38.66 85.78 -52.52
N THR A 406 -39.48 86.77 -52.84
CA THR A 406 -40.64 87.18 -52.02
C THR A 406 -41.77 86.17 -52.17
N VAL A 407 -41.64 85.04 -51.48
CA VAL A 407 -42.68 84.00 -51.36
C VAL A 407 -43.95 84.60 -50.76
N SER A 408 -45.12 84.27 -51.30
CA SER A 408 -46.40 84.77 -50.77
C SER A 408 -46.61 84.30 -49.33
N ARG A 409 -47.29 85.09 -48.49
CA ARG A 409 -47.54 84.71 -47.09
C ARG A 409 -48.22 83.34 -46.96
N PHE A 410 -49.17 83.04 -47.85
CA PHE A 410 -49.83 81.73 -47.90
C PHE A 410 -48.87 80.59 -48.27
N GLU A 411 -47.98 80.82 -49.24
CA GLU A 411 -46.95 79.84 -49.65
C GLU A 411 -45.90 79.65 -48.55
N TYR A 412 -45.54 80.70 -47.82
CA TYR A 412 -44.67 80.61 -46.65
C TYR A 412 -45.32 79.80 -45.52
N GLU A 413 -46.58 80.07 -45.18
CA GLU A 413 -47.33 79.31 -44.16
C GLU A 413 -47.53 77.84 -44.60
N TYR A 414 -47.75 77.58 -45.89
CA TYR A 414 -47.84 76.23 -46.46
C TYR A 414 -46.49 75.48 -46.42
N LEU A 415 -45.40 76.10 -46.90
CA LEU A 415 -44.07 75.47 -46.98
C LEU A 415 -43.44 75.29 -45.59
N SER A 416 -43.61 76.26 -44.68
CA SER A 416 -43.18 76.11 -43.28
C SER A 416 -44.01 75.07 -42.54
N GLY A 417 -45.32 74.97 -42.82
CA GLY A 417 -46.16 73.87 -42.36
C GLY A 417 -45.67 72.51 -42.85
N GLN A 418 -45.39 72.36 -44.14
CA GLN A 418 -44.87 71.11 -44.72
C GLN A 418 -43.47 70.76 -44.21
N ALA A 419 -42.60 71.75 -43.99
CA ALA A 419 -41.29 71.57 -43.36
C ALA A 419 -41.42 71.16 -41.88
N CYS A 420 -42.41 71.67 -41.14
CA CYS A 420 -42.72 71.22 -39.78
C CYS A 420 -43.16 69.74 -39.77
N HIS A 421 -44.05 69.33 -40.69
CA HIS A 421 -44.45 67.93 -40.83
C HIS A 421 -43.28 67.02 -41.23
N ALA A 422 -42.37 67.49 -42.09
CA ALA A 422 -41.15 66.77 -42.45
C ALA A 422 -40.19 66.62 -41.25
N LYS A 423 -40.02 67.69 -40.46
CA LYS A 423 -39.24 67.68 -39.21
C LYS A 423 -39.84 66.72 -38.18
N GLU A 424 -41.14 66.85 -37.89
CA GLU A 424 -41.85 65.96 -36.96
C GLU A 424 -41.75 64.49 -37.37
N THR A 425 -41.83 64.17 -38.66
CA THR A 425 -41.71 62.79 -39.15
C THR A 425 -40.27 62.29 -39.19
N ALA A 426 -39.26 63.16 -39.15
CA ALA A 426 -37.88 62.80 -38.87
C ALA A 426 -37.67 62.57 -37.36
N GLU A 427 -38.14 63.47 -36.50
CA GLU A 427 -38.06 63.36 -35.04
C GLU A 427 -38.74 62.08 -34.54
N LYS A 428 -39.98 61.80 -34.98
CA LYS A 428 -40.71 60.55 -34.64
C LYS A 428 -39.99 59.27 -35.13
N LYS A 429 -39.19 59.34 -36.20
CA LYS A 429 -38.33 58.22 -36.65
C LYS A 429 -37.09 58.06 -35.77
N VAL A 430 -36.50 59.16 -35.32
CA VAL A 430 -35.36 59.17 -34.40
C VAL A 430 -35.79 58.68 -33.00
N GLU A 431 -36.92 59.15 -32.48
CA GLU A 431 -37.54 58.65 -31.25
C GLU A 431 -37.82 57.14 -31.32
N ALA A 432 -38.41 56.67 -32.43
CA ALA A 432 -38.62 55.26 -32.66
C ALA A 432 -37.29 54.48 -32.64
N ALA A 433 -36.26 54.94 -33.34
CA ALA A 433 -34.93 54.31 -33.35
C ALA A 433 -34.30 54.27 -31.94
N MET A 434 -34.42 55.34 -31.15
CA MET A 434 -33.98 55.35 -29.75
C MET A 434 -34.76 54.32 -28.91
N ALA A 435 -36.09 54.23 -29.08
CA ALA A 435 -36.91 53.24 -28.39
C ALA A 435 -36.56 51.79 -28.77
N TRP A 436 -36.20 51.51 -30.04
CA TRP A 436 -35.67 50.20 -30.45
C TRP A 436 -34.32 49.90 -29.77
N VAL A 437 -33.41 50.88 -29.69
CA VAL A 437 -32.12 50.74 -28.99
C VAL A 437 -32.30 50.53 -27.49
N GLU A 438 -33.24 51.23 -26.85
CA GLU A 438 -33.55 51.06 -25.42
C GLU A 438 -34.24 49.72 -25.14
N ALA A 439 -35.18 49.29 -26.00
CA ALA A 439 -35.79 47.96 -25.91
C ALA A 439 -34.75 46.84 -26.05
N LEU A 440 -33.76 47.00 -26.95
CA LEU A 440 -32.63 46.08 -27.07
C LEU A 440 -31.79 46.07 -25.79
N LYS A 441 -31.38 47.23 -25.25
CA LYS A 441 -30.66 47.33 -23.96
C LYS A 441 -31.42 46.68 -22.80
N ALA A 442 -32.73 46.93 -22.71
CA ALA A 442 -33.61 46.32 -21.70
C ALA A 442 -33.69 44.79 -21.87
N SER A 443 -33.76 44.29 -23.11
CA SER A 443 -33.73 42.85 -23.40
C SER A 443 -32.39 42.21 -23.00
N THR A 444 -31.26 42.87 -23.28
CA THR A 444 -29.92 42.42 -22.89
C THR A 444 -29.79 42.36 -21.37
N ASN A 445 -30.25 43.39 -20.64
CA ASN A 445 -30.26 43.41 -19.19
C ASN A 445 -31.18 42.32 -18.60
N ALA A 446 -32.34 42.07 -19.20
CA ALA A 446 -33.23 40.98 -18.80
C ALA A 446 -32.62 39.59 -19.06
N ILE A 447 -31.85 39.41 -20.14
CA ILE A 447 -31.08 38.19 -20.42
C ILE A 447 -29.94 38.03 -19.40
N MET A 448 -29.21 39.10 -19.09
CA MET A 448 -28.16 39.11 -18.08
C MET A 448 -28.71 38.67 -16.72
N ILE A 449 -29.79 39.28 -16.24
CA ILE A 449 -30.44 38.91 -14.96
C ILE A 449 -30.95 37.45 -14.99
N LYS A 450 -31.48 36.96 -16.12
CA LYS A 450 -31.88 35.55 -16.28
C LYS A 450 -30.69 34.58 -16.23
N THR A 451 -29.58 34.89 -16.89
CA THR A 451 -28.37 34.04 -16.82
C THR A 451 -27.71 34.08 -15.44
N GLU A 452 -27.71 35.23 -14.77
CA GLU A 452 -27.16 35.36 -13.42
C GLU A 452 -28.04 34.63 -12.38
N SER A 453 -29.36 34.79 -12.45
CA SER A 453 -30.28 34.05 -11.58
C SER A 453 -30.22 32.54 -11.83
N LEU A 454 -30.03 32.09 -13.08
CA LEU A 454 -29.77 30.69 -13.39
C LEU A 454 -28.46 30.18 -12.76
N LYS A 455 -27.36 30.94 -12.87
CA LYS A 455 -26.07 30.63 -12.20
C LYS A 455 -26.22 30.58 -10.66
N ARG A 456 -26.96 31.53 -10.07
CA ARG A 456 -27.27 31.56 -8.63
C ARG A 456 -28.14 30.37 -8.21
N VAL A 457 -29.01 29.86 -9.08
CA VAL A 457 -29.81 28.64 -8.83
C VAL A 457 -28.94 27.38 -8.96
N SER A 458 -28.13 27.24 -10.01
CA SER A 458 -27.27 26.06 -10.19
C SER A 458 -26.23 25.91 -9.07
N GLY A 459 -25.66 27.02 -8.59
CA GLY A 459 -24.78 27.02 -7.41
C GLY A 459 -25.51 26.60 -6.13
N LYS A 460 -26.76 27.04 -5.93
CA LYS A 460 -27.58 26.59 -4.78
C LYS A 460 -27.92 25.11 -4.87
N THR A 461 -28.28 24.59 -6.04
CA THR A 461 -28.59 23.15 -6.21
C THR A 461 -27.36 22.28 -6.00
N MET A 462 -26.16 22.69 -6.45
CA MET A 462 -24.91 22.00 -6.10
C MET A 462 -24.70 21.94 -4.58
N VAL A 463 -24.82 23.07 -3.87
CA VAL A 463 -24.63 23.10 -2.42
C VAL A 463 -25.69 22.25 -1.68
N GLU A 464 -26.92 22.17 -2.18
CA GLU A 464 -27.94 21.27 -1.62
C GLU A 464 -27.71 19.80 -1.95
N GLU A 465 -27.18 19.47 -3.13
CA GLU A 465 -26.79 18.12 -3.57
C GLU A 465 -25.54 17.61 -2.82
N GLU A 466 -24.54 18.46 -2.58
CA GLU A 466 -23.41 18.17 -1.69
C GLU A 466 -23.89 17.94 -0.24
N ARG A 467 -24.77 18.81 0.29
CA ARG A 467 -25.36 18.62 1.62
C ARG A 467 -26.23 17.35 1.68
N ALA A 468 -26.93 16.99 0.61
CA ALA A 468 -27.67 15.73 0.51
C ALA A 468 -26.73 14.52 0.48
N SER A 469 -25.65 14.59 -0.30
CA SER A 469 -24.60 13.58 -0.39
C SER A 469 -23.87 13.39 0.93
N PHE A 470 -23.56 14.46 1.66
CA PHE A 470 -22.97 14.41 3.00
C PHE A 470 -23.94 13.79 4.03
N ARG A 471 -25.23 14.17 4.01
CA ARG A 471 -26.27 13.52 4.83
C ARG A 471 -26.42 12.03 4.49
N MET A 472 -26.35 11.66 3.22
CA MET A 472 -26.40 10.27 2.76
C MET A 472 -25.16 9.49 3.19
N HIS A 473 -23.96 10.04 3.03
CA HIS A 473 -22.70 9.40 3.45
C HIS A 473 -22.66 9.22 4.98
N ARG A 474 -23.04 10.24 5.75
CA ARG A 474 -23.22 10.13 7.21
C ARG A 474 -24.23 9.05 7.58
N SER A 475 -25.36 8.96 6.86
CA SER A 475 -26.37 7.91 7.06
C SER A 475 -25.87 6.50 6.71
N LEU A 476 -25.02 6.36 5.69
CA LEU A 476 -24.39 5.08 5.32
C LEU A 476 -23.30 4.67 6.33
N SER A 477 -22.55 5.62 6.88
CA SER A 477 -21.59 5.36 7.95
C SER A 477 -22.28 5.00 9.27
N ILE A 478 -23.36 5.69 9.64
CA ILE A 478 -24.20 5.30 10.80
C ILE A 478 -24.80 3.91 10.58
N LYS A 479 -25.30 3.59 9.37
CA LYS A 479 -25.77 2.24 9.04
C LYS A 479 -24.69 1.18 9.15
N ARG A 480 -23.43 1.47 8.76
CA ARG A 480 -22.29 0.56 8.99
C ARG A 480 -22.06 0.33 10.48
N VAL A 481 -21.91 1.40 11.28
CA VAL A 481 -21.71 1.29 12.74
C VAL A 481 -22.84 0.49 13.40
N VAL A 482 -24.10 0.79 13.09
CA VAL A 482 -25.26 0.06 13.63
C VAL A 482 -25.29 -1.40 13.14
N GLN A 483 -24.87 -1.68 11.91
CA GLN A 483 -24.75 -3.06 11.40
C GLN A 483 -23.64 -3.83 12.12
N ASP A 484 -22.49 -3.20 12.37
CA ASP A 484 -21.37 -3.77 13.14
C ASP A 484 -21.76 -3.99 14.61
N GLU A 485 -22.56 -3.09 15.20
CA GLU A 485 -23.15 -3.28 16.53
C GLU A 485 -24.16 -4.42 16.56
N ILE A 486 -25.08 -4.51 15.59
CA ILE A 486 -25.99 -5.66 15.46
C ILE A 486 -25.22 -6.96 15.28
N GLN A 487 -24.07 -6.93 14.60
CA GLN A 487 -23.20 -8.10 14.43
C GLN A 487 -22.49 -8.47 15.75
N LYS A 488 -22.00 -7.47 16.52
CA LYS A 488 -21.48 -7.66 17.89
C LYS A 488 -22.56 -8.17 18.86
N PHE A 489 -23.79 -7.67 18.78
CA PHE A 489 -24.92 -8.14 19.60
C PHE A 489 -25.31 -9.58 19.26
N LYS A 490 -25.36 -9.94 17.97
CA LYS A 490 -25.56 -11.34 17.55
C LYS A 490 -24.46 -12.26 18.08
N GLN A 491 -23.20 -11.81 18.00
CA GLN A 491 -22.06 -12.56 18.52
C GLN A 491 -22.11 -12.71 20.05
N LYS A 492 -22.60 -11.70 20.79
CA LYS A 492 -22.88 -11.81 22.23
C LYS A 492 -24.04 -12.75 22.55
N SER A 493 -25.09 -12.81 21.71
CA SER A 493 -26.20 -13.77 21.88
C SER A 493 -25.85 -15.21 21.49
N GLU A 494 -24.72 -15.45 20.80
CA GLU A 494 -24.19 -16.81 20.57
C GLU A 494 -23.39 -17.34 21.78
N ASP A 495 -23.01 -16.50 22.76
CA ASP A 495 -22.12 -16.85 23.89
C ASP A 495 -22.88 -17.02 25.25
N TYR A 496 -24.22 -16.87 25.25
CA TYR A 496 -25.10 -17.21 26.37
C TYR A 496 -26.23 -18.14 25.91
N GLY A 497 -26.23 -19.38 26.42
CA GLY A 497 -27.18 -20.41 26.00
C GLY A 497 -28.53 -20.38 26.74
N MET A 498 -29.58 -20.80 26.03
CA MET A 498 -30.92 -21.18 26.50
C MET A 498 -31.77 -20.13 27.22
N ILE A 499 -32.87 -19.72 26.55
CA ILE A 499 -34.24 -19.66 27.12
C ILE A 499 -35.25 -19.56 25.95
N ASN A 500 -36.47 -20.06 26.16
CA ASN A 500 -37.50 -20.21 25.13
C ASN A 500 -38.15 -18.87 24.70
N SER A 501 -38.62 -18.77 23.44
CA SER A 501 -39.93 -18.15 23.14
C SER A 501 -40.44 -18.34 21.69
N SER A 502 -41.65 -18.89 21.62
CA SER A 502 -42.80 -18.52 20.79
C SER A 502 -42.65 -17.57 19.58
N LYS A 503 -43.19 -18.01 18.44
CA LYS A 503 -43.53 -17.15 17.28
C LYS A 503 -44.65 -16.15 17.64
N PRO A 504 -44.54 -14.85 17.30
CA PRO A 504 -45.69 -13.95 17.22
C PRO A 504 -46.34 -13.97 15.83
N THR A 505 -47.64 -13.72 15.75
CA THR A 505 -48.43 -13.67 14.51
C THR A 505 -48.55 -12.25 13.93
N ARG A 506 -48.78 -12.16 12.61
CA ARG A 506 -49.27 -10.92 11.99
C ARG A 506 -50.66 -10.58 12.55
N LYS A 507 -50.86 -9.35 13.01
CA LYS A 507 -52.17 -8.68 12.99
C LYS A 507 -52.05 -7.27 12.43
N SER A 508 -53.09 -6.85 11.73
CA SER A 508 -53.26 -5.51 11.16
C SER A 508 -53.69 -4.52 12.23
N ILE A 509 -53.32 -3.24 12.05
CA ILE A 509 -54.02 -2.13 12.71
C ILE A 509 -54.78 -1.34 11.64
N GLN A 510 -56.08 -1.25 11.86
CA GLN A 510 -57.05 -0.59 11.00
C GLN A 510 -57.21 0.87 11.44
N LYS A 511 -57.39 1.79 10.48
CA LYS A 511 -57.66 3.19 10.81
C LYS A 511 -59.05 3.32 11.41
N PHE A 512 -59.18 4.14 12.45
CA PHE A 512 -60.45 4.79 12.77
C PHE A 512 -60.26 6.31 12.83
N ARG A 513 -61.30 7.00 12.36
CA ARG A 513 -61.64 8.41 12.55
C ARG A 513 -62.45 8.49 13.88
N GLU A 514 -62.84 9.61 14.47
CA GLU A 514 -63.32 10.87 13.91
C GLU A 514 -63.55 11.93 15.03
N ASN A 515 -63.79 13.20 14.67
CA ASN A 515 -64.49 14.26 15.45
C ASN A 515 -63.83 14.76 16.77
N SER A 516 -64.02 16.00 17.25
CA SER A 516 -64.67 17.24 16.75
C SER A 516 -63.92 18.47 17.36
N GLU A 517 -63.71 19.60 16.68
CA GLU A 517 -64.51 20.87 16.68
C GLU A 517 -64.77 21.45 18.10
N ASP A 518 -64.72 22.76 18.38
CA ASP A 518 -64.72 24.04 17.60
C ASP A 518 -64.03 25.12 18.52
N LYS A 519 -63.54 26.33 18.21
CA LYS A 519 -63.82 27.43 17.24
C LYS A 519 -62.56 28.28 16.96
N GLY A 520 -62.59 29.15 15.94
CA GLY A 520 -61.61 30.26 15.79
C GLY A 520 -61.45 30.86 14.38
N LEU A 521 -62.45 31.60 13.90
CA LEU A 521 -62.35 32.39 12.65
C LEU A 521 -61.39 33.59 12.83
N ILE A 522 -60.71 34.15 11.82
CA ILE A 522 -60.74 33.99 10.35
C ILE A 522 -59.27 33.93 9.81
N ASN A 523 -58.89 33.86 8.52
CA ASN A 523 -59.55 34.21 7.25
C ASN A 523 -59.10 33.30 6.06
N SER A 524 -59.41 33.71 4.83
CA SER A 524 -59.22 32.99 3.56
C SER A 524 -58.24 33.74 2.61
N SER A 525 -57.76 33.23 1.47
CA SER A 525 -58.35 32.27 0.52
C SER A 525 -57.36 31.40 -0.28
N ARG A 526 -57.85 30.23 -0.75
CA ARG A 526 -57.31 29.42 -1.88
C ARG A 526 -57.78 30.01 -3.23
N PRO A 527 -57.09 29.76 -4.37
CA PRO A 527 -57.44 28.62 -5.26
C PRO A 527 -56.21 28.01 -6.03
N VAL A 528 -56.31 27.22 -7.11
CA VAL A 528 -56.84 25.83 -7.30
C VAL A 528 -56.03 25.15 -8.44
N ARG A 529 -55.83 23.82 -8.43
CA ARG A 529 -55.30 23.06 -9.60
C ARG A 529 -56.33 22.95 -10.72
N LYS A 530 -55.94 23.09 -12.00
CA LYS A 530 -56.64 22.48 -13.15
C LYS A 530 -55.70 22.26 -14.34
N SER A 531 -56.07 21.32 -15.22
CA SER A 531 -55.34 20.93 -16.43
C SER A 531 -56.30 20.86 -17.63
N VAL A 532 -55.81 21.20 -18.83
CA VAL A 532 -56.49 21.02 -20.15
C VAL A 532 -55.40 20.78 -21.23
N ARG A 533 -55.76 20.23 -22.40
CA ARG A 533 -54.90 19.91 -23.56
C ARG A 533 -55.34 20.69 -24.82
N LEU A 534 -54.61 20.52 -25.94
CA LEU A 534 -54.92 20.93 -27.34
C LEU A 534 -54.70 22.43 -27.62
N SER A 535 -54.25 22.93 -28.78
CA SER A 535 -53.57 22.40 -30.01
C SER A 535 -52.93 23.60 -30.78
N GLY A 536 -52.21 23.54 -31.92
CA GLY A 536 -51.82 22.49 -32.88
C GLY A 536 -51.30 23.10 -34.21
N LYS A 537 -51.26 22.28 -35.29
CA LYS A 537 -50.94 22.60 -36.72
C LYS A 537 -49.46 22.70 -37.18
N PHE A 538 -49.20 22.06 -38.33
CA PHE A 538 -47.99 22.06 -39.18
C PHE A 538 -47.97 23.29 -40.15
N THR A 539 -47.11 23.53 -41.17
CA THR A 539 -46.11 22.80 -42.04
C THR A 539 -45.32 23.90 -42.86
N PRO A 540 -44.55 23.69 -43.98
CA PRO A 540 -43.69 22.61 -44.52
C PRO A 540 -42.29 23.10 -45.09
N VAL A 541 -41.59 22.27 -45.91
CA VAL A 541 -40.50 22.59 -46.92
C VAL A 541 -39.08 22.89 -46.38
N GLN A 542 -37.93 22.37 -46.89
CA GLN A 542 -37.47 21.21 -47.75
C GLN A 542 -35.92 21.00 -47.56
N GLY A 543 -35.19 20.00 -48.11
CA GLY A 543 -35.58 18.81 -48.91
C GLY A 543 -34.49 18.04 -49.74
N GLY A 544 -33.22 17.89 -49.32
CA GLY A 544 -32.17 17.09 -50.03
C GLY A 544 -31.51 16.04 -49.11
N LYS A 545 -31.30 14.74 -49.46
CA LYS A 545 -30.54 14.10 -50.58
C LYS A 545 -29.02 14.33 -50.43
N SER A 546 -28.11 13.34 -50.35
CA SER A 546 -28.16 11.84 -50.39
C SER A 546 -27.07 11.28 -49.41
N ARG A 547 -26.63 10.01 -49.34
CA ARG A 547 -26.73 8.79 -50.18
C ARG A 547 -26.45 7.55 -49.30
N ARG A 548 -27.04 6.38 -49.60
CA ARG A 548 -26.57 5.09 -49.04
C ARG A 548 -25.50 4.47 -49.94
N TYR A 549 -24.52 3.80 -49.34
CA TYR A 549 -23.84 2.64 -49.92
C TYR A 549 -23.94 1.47 -48.93
N SER A 550 -23.93 0.23 -49.43
CA SER A 550 -24.19 -0.97 -48.62
C SER A 550 -23.45 -2.19 -49.17
N SER A 551 -22.38 -2.58 -48.48
CA SER A 551 -21.65 -3.84 -48.67
C SER A 551 -20.62 -4.01 -47.53
N GLY A 552 -20.54 -5.12 -46.79
CA GLY A 552 -21.41 -6.30 -46.75
C GLY A 552 -20.78 -7.46 -45.96
N ASN A 553 -21.56 -8.53 -45.75
CA ASN A 553 -21.14 -9.89 -45.33
C ASN A 553 -20.65 -10.17 -43.88
N ARG A 554 -21.26 -11.22 -43.30
CA ARG A 554 -20.80 -12.11 -42.19
C ARG A 554 -20.68 -11.47 -40.78
N GLY A 555 -21.11 -12.12 -39.69
CA GLY A 555 -21.91 -13.36 -39.57
C GLY A 555 -21.81 -14.00 -38.17
N THR A 556 -22.96 -14.28 -37.54
CA THR A 556 -23.17 -15.03 -36.27
C THR A 556 -22.52 -14.41 -35.00
N PRO A 557 -22.82 -14.90 -33.77
CA PRO A 557 -24.13 -14.68 -33.14
C PRO A 557 -24.04 -14.13 -31.70
N SER A 558 -25.18 -13.72 -31.13
CA SER A 558 -25.28 -13.29 -29.73
C SER A 558 -25.33 -14.46 -28.75
N PHE A 559 -24.72 -14.29 -27.56
CA PHE A 559 -24.81 -15.25 -26.45
C PHE A 559 -25.19 -14.56 -25.13
N PHE A 560 -25.79 -15.33 -24.22
CA PHE A 560 -26.55 -14.84 -23.07
C PHE A 560 -25.70 -14.51 -21.84
N ILE A 561 -26.07 -13.44 -21.11
CA ILE A 561 -25.47 -13.08 -19.81
C ILE A 561 -26.02 -13.99 -18.70
N ILE A 562 -25.32 -15.07 -18.37
CA ILE A 562 -25.66 -15.93 -17.23
C ILE A 562 -25.14 -15.32 -15.92
N LYS A 563 -26.01 -14.63 -15.18
CA LYS A 563 -25.71 -14.07 -13.84
C LYS A 563 -25.58 -15.18 -12.78
N LYS A 564 -24.39 -15.75 -12.57
CA LYS A 564 -24.10 -16.62 -11.41
C LYS A 564 -23.68 -15.79 -10.19
N LYS A 565 -24.60 -15.58 -9.23
CA LYS A 565 -24.25 -15.14 -7.87
C LYS A 565 -23.53 -16.27 -7.11
N LYS A 566 -22.25 -16.10 -6.76
CA LYS A 566 -21.62 -16.88 -5.68
C LYS A 566 -21.67 -16.07 -4.38
N LYS A 567 -22.09 -16.69 -3.28
CA LYS A 567 -21.88 -16.15 -1.93
C LYS A 567 -20.46 -16.48 -1.50
N VAL A 568 -19.73 -15.52 -0.94
CA VAL A 568 -18.43 -15.77 -0.29
C VAL A 568 -18.69 -16.10 1.19
N PRO A 569 -18.10 -17.17 1.76
CA PRO A 569 -18.19 -17.45 3.19
C PRO A 569 -17.38 -16.43 4.00
N ASN A 570 -17.89 -16.04 5.16
CA ASN A 570 -17.30 -14.97 5.98
C ASN A 570 -16.16 -15.51 6.86
N LEU A 571 -14.92 -15.05 6.61
CA LEU A 571 -13.69 -15.58 7.23
C LEU A 571 -13.49 -15.21 8.71
N VAL A 572 -14.32 -14.34 9.28
CA VAL A 572 -14.13 -13.78 10.64
C VAL A 572 -14.20 -14.83 11.78
N LYS A 573 -14.76 -16.04 11.56
CA LYS A 573 -14.91 -17.06 12.62
C LYS A 573 -13.66 -17.91 12.94
N PHE A 574 -12.49 -17.66 12.33
CA PHE A 574 -11.28 -18.47 12.58
C PHE A 574 -10.39 -18.04 13.76
N PHE A 575 -10.47 -16.79 14.24
CA PHE A 575 -9.47 -16.23 15.17
C PHE A 575 -9.88 -16.16 16.66
N SER A 576 -11.06 -16.66 17.04
CA SER A 576 -11.57 -16.57 18.42
C SER A 576 -11.42 -17.85 19.24
N ARG A 577 -10.18 -18.25 19.60
CA ARG A 577 -9.93 -19.37 20.54
C ARG A 577 -9.10 -18.98 21.78
N LYS A 578 -9.71 -18.15 22.62
CA LYS A 578 -9.65 -18.11 24.10
C LYS A 578 -8.38 -18.72 24.74
N ARG A 579 -7.42 -17.87 25.15
CA ARG A 579 -6.33 -18.24 26.09
C ARG A 579 -6.95 -18.88 27.35
N ARG A 580 -6.41 -20.02 27.81
CA ARG A 580 -6.58 -20.48 29.20
C ARG A 580 -5.35 -20.05 30.00
N LYS A 581 -5.57 -19.50 31.20
CA LYS A 581 -4.56 -19.47 32.26
C LYS A 581 -4.64 -20.80 33.02
N SER A 582 -3.51 -21.29 33.51
CA SER A 582 -3.43 -22.40 34.47
C SER A 582 -2.58 -21.94 35.65
N SER A 583 -3.25 -21.65 36.76
CA SER A 583 -2.66 -21.48 38.09
C SER A 583 -2.89 -22.75 38.89
N ILE A 584 -1.86 -23.22 39.59
CA ILE A 584 -1.75 -24.26 40.64
C ILE A 584 -0.21 -24.39 40.80
N GLU A 585 0.45 -24.10 41.93
CA GLU A 585 0.23 -24.48 43.34
C GLU A 585 0.45 -25.97 43.64
N GLN A 586 1.73 -26.36 43.66
CA GLN A 586 2.31 -27.24 44.69
C GLN A 586 3.81 -26.94 44.83
#